data_AF-A0A9E1KL61-F1
#
_entry.id   AF-A0A9E1KL61-F1
#
_cell.length_a   1.000
_cell.length_b   1.000
_cell.length_c   1.000
_cell.angle_alpha   90.00
_cell.angle_beta   90.00
_cell.angle_gamma   90.00
#
_symmetry.space_group_name_H-M   'P 1'
#
loop_
_entity.id
_entity.type
_entity.pdbx_description
1 polymer ?
#
loop_
_entity_poly.entity_id
_entity_poly.type
_entity_poly.pdbx_seq_one_letter_code
_entity_poly.pdbx_strand_id
1 'polypeptide(L)'
;LLFGRANPCGKLAETFPLKPSDVLSDQWFPGSNRQVQYREGLFVGYRYFDAADASVLFPFGHGLSYTQFDYEALALSHKSFEQGSELLVSLKLTNTGSVPGAEVVQLYVGSRKPTLHSPPQALRAFAKVMLQPGETRDVTLRLDDTAFALFDIGRGTWVVEPGEVEIRVGASSRDIRLTQTLSTYSSQHPSKPPNDSAPIGFDDQLIGSDPVFSAGLGKPIPPPESSRPFHSNSSLNEIAETWLGNKIRSRVVTQFKDQMGVAGADETINKMFEEVAGNMPLRAMVLFSGGKLSFKSLNVLLAVLNGNVFRAMRLLVTPASRS
;
A
#
# COMPACT_ATOMS: atom_id res chain seq x y z
N LEU A 1 0.35 5.05 29.63
CA LEU A 1 0.85 6.10 28.74
C LEU A 1 0.51 7.47 29.30
N LEU A 2 -0.75 7.93 29.29
CA LEU A 2 -1.14 9.30 29.71
C LEU A 2 -0.52 9.82 31.03
N PHE A 3 -0.42 8.97 32.06
CA PHE A 3 0.15 9.34 33.37
C PHE A 3 1.66 9.13 33.52
N GLY A 4 2.41 8.92 32.43
CA GLY A 4 3.87 8.71 32.51
C GLY A 4 4.32 7.35 33.09
N ARG A 5 3.41 6.51 33.58
CA ARG A 5 3.73 5.15 34.10
C ARG A 5 4.42 4.23 33.07
N ALA A 6 4.24 4.54 31.78
CA ALA A 6 4.97 3.93 30.68
C ALA A 6 5.25 5.04 29.65
N ASN A 7 6.44 5.00 29.05
CA ASN A 7 6.88 5.95 28.04
C ASN A 7 6.41 5.50 26.63
N PRO A 8 5.72 6.35 25.84
CA PRO A 8 5.37 6.01 24.47
C PRO A 8 6.62 5.75 23.62
N CYS A 9 6.56 4.67 22.85
CA CYS A 9 7.66 4.19 21.99
C CYS A 9 7.13 3.50 20.72
N GLY A 10 5.90 3.82 20.33
CA GLY A 10 5.34 3.41 19.05
C GLY A 10 5.80 4.36 17.96
N LYS A 11 6.02 3.83 16.75
CA LYS A 11 6.29 4.61 15.54
C LYS A 11 5.21 4.29 14.51
N LEU A 12 4.79 5.28 13.72
CA LEU A 12 3.76 5.09 12.70
C LEU A 12 4.22 4.11 11.62
N ALA A 13 3.37 3.14 11.30
CA ALA A 13 3.58 2.21 10.19
C ALA A 13 3.11 2.78 8.84
N GLU A 14 2.47 3.95 8.85
CA GLU A 14 1.87 4.60 7.68
C GLU A 14 2.09 6.11 7.76
N THR A 15 2.08 6.78 6.61
CA THR A 15 2.11 8.24 6.54
C THR A 15 0.71 8.79 6.77
N PHE A 16 0.58 9.84 7.59
CA PHE A 16 -0.67 10.57 7.74
C PHE A 16 -0.64 11.81 6.83
N PRO A 17 -1.35 11.80 5.69
CA PRO A 17 -1.38 12.95 4.77
C PRO A 17 -2.16 14.12 5.38
N LEU A 18 -2.02 15.32 4.82
CA LEU A 18 -2.82 16.49 5.23
C LEU A 18 -4.30 16.31 4.84
N LYS A 19 -4.55 15.74 3.66
CA LYS A 19 -5.88 15.33 3.20
C LYS A 19 -5.80 14.03 2.38
N PRO A 20 -6.90 13.25 2.28
CA PRO A 20 -6.92 12.02 1.49
C PRO A 20 -6.46 12.21 0.03
N SER A 21 -6.85 13.32 -0.60
CA SER A 21 -6.50 13.63 -1.99
C SER A 21 -5.02 13.95 -2.22
N ASP A 22 -4.20 14.04 -1.17
CA ASP A 22 -2.74 14.12 -1.31
C ASP A 22 -2.11 12.74 -1.56
N VAL A 23 -2.85 11.66 -1.30
CA VAL A 23 -2.37 10.32 -1.60
C VAL A 23 -2.48 10.10 -3.11
N LEU A 24 -1.37 9.78 -3.75
CA LEU A 24 -1.29 9.67 -5.20
C LEU A 24 -2.28 8.68 -5.83
N SER A 25 -2.63 7.60 -5.11
CA SER A 25 -3.61 6.61 -5.56
C SER A 25 -5.06 7.05 -5.42
N ASP A 26 -5.37 8.13 -4.70
CA ASP A 26 -6.75 8.60 -4.43
C ASP A 26 -7.53 8.85 -5.72
N GLN A 27 -6.89 9.43 -6.74
CA GLN A 27 -7.52 9.68 -8.04
C GLN A 27 -7.92 8.39 -8.79
N TRP A 28 -7.20 7.29 -8.56
CA TRP A 28 -7.34 6.04 -9.32
C TRP A 28 -7.98 4.91 -8.51
N PHE A 29 -8.30 5.17 -7.25
CA PHE A 29 -8.98 4.26 -6.34
C PHE A 29 -10.44 4.68 -6.15
N PRO A 30 -11.42 3.75 -6.14
CA PRO A 30 -11.30 2.29 -6.18
C PRO A 30 -11.23 1.71 -7.60
N GLY A 31 -10.91 2.51 -8.62
CA GLY A 31 -10.83 2.07 -10.01
C GLY A 31 -12.20 1.86 -10.68
N SER A 32 -12.26 0.97 -11.67
CA SER A 32 -13.46 0.66 -12.45
C SER A 32 -13.91 -0.78 -12.22
N ASN A 33 -15.05 -0.98 -11.56
CA ASN A 33 -15.68 -2.29 -11.30
C ASN A 33 -14.68 -3.35 -10.77
N ARG A 34 -14.06 -4.11 -11.68
CA ARG A 34 -13.13 -5.23 -11.39
C ARG A 34 -11.66 -4.91 -11.61
N GLN A 35 -11.33 -3.69 -12.01
CA GLN A 35 -9.97 -3.28 -12.35
C GLN A 35 -9.56 -2.05 -11.55
N VAL A 36 -8.38 -2.10 -10.93
CA VAL A 36 -7.72 -0.96 -10.30
C VAL A 36 -6.35 -0.78 -10.93
N GLN A 37 -6.00 0.46 -11.25
CA GLN A 37 -4.72 0.80 -11.86
C GLN A 37 -3.79 1.38 -10.78
N TYR A 38 -2.72 0.67 -10.45
CA TYR A 38 -1.72 1.09 -9.46
C TYR A 38 -0.73 2.05 -10.14
N ARG A 39 -1.21 3.24 -10.43
CA ARG A 39 -0.47 4.23 -11.23
C ARG A 39 0.66 4.90 -10.47
N GLU A 40 0.60 4.86 -9.15
CA GLU A 40 1.63 5.32 -8.24
C GLU A 40 2.90 4.43 -8.25
N GLY A 41 2.81 3.20 -8.78
CA GLY A 41 3.96 2.30 -8.91
C GLY A 41 4.67 2.06 -7.57
N LEU A 42 5.98 2.35 -7.50
CA LEU A 42 6.77 2.22 -6.27
C LEU A 42 6.53 3.36 -5.26
N PHE A 43 5.88 4.45 -5.68
CA PHE A 43 5.63 5.63 -4.87
C PHE A 43 4.36 5.45 -4.02
N VAL A 44 4.37 4.46 -3.14
CA VAL A 44 3.30 4.20 -2.17
C VAL A 44 3.73 4.73 -0.79
N GLY A 45 2.82 5.47 -0.14
CA GLY A 45 3.05 6.01 1.20
C GLY A 45 4.25 6.97 1.24
N TYR A 46 5.11 6.84 2.25
CA TYR A 46 6.25 7.75 2.45
C TYR A 46 7.18 7.83 1.24
N ARG A 47 7.26 6.80 0.39
CA ARG A 47 8.07 6.84 -0.83
C ARG A 47 7.62 7.94 -1.78
N TYR A 48 6.30 8.11 -1.93
CA TYR A 48 5.75 9.22 -2.69
C TYR A 48 6.02 10.55 -2.00
N PHE A 49 5.62 10.67 -0.74
CA PHE A 49 5.71 11.95 -0.03
C PHE A 49 7.15 12.45 0.05
N ASP A 50 8.13 11.57 0.29
CA ASP A 50 9.55 11.91 0.32
C ASP A 50 10.10 12.25 -1.07
N ALA A 51 9.60 11.62 -2.14
CA ALA A 51 10.02 11.93 -3.51
C ALA A 51 9.46 13.26 -4.03
N ALA A 52 8.22 13.56 -3.69
CA ALA A 52 7.54 14.80 -4.03
C ALA A 52 7.89 15.96 -3.10
N ASP A 53 8.68 15.71 -2.04
CA ASP A 53 8.88 16.62 -0.90
C ASP A 53 7.55 17.21 -0.36
N ALA A 54 6.48 16.40 -0.41
CA ALA A 54 5.15 16.83 -0.06
C ALA A 54 4.97 16.89 1.46
N SER A 55 4.21 17.87 1.96
CA SER A 55 3.93 18.03 3.38
C SER A 55 2.95 16.96 3.89
N VAL A 56 3.14 16.53 5.15
CA VAL A 56 2.34 15.48 5.80
C VAL A 56 2.05 15.88 7.25
N LEU A 57 0.95 15.40 7.84
CA LEU A 57 0.68 15.59 9.27
C LEU A 57 1.73 14.86 10.11
N PHE A 58 1.95 13.58 9.79
CA PHE A 58 2.97 12.77 10.43
C PHE A 58 3.64 11.84 9.40
N PRO A 59 4.98 11.86 9.29
CA PRO A 59 5.68 10.99 8.37
C PRO A 59 5.72 9.54 8.86
N PHE A 60 6.02 8.62 7.94
CA PHE A 60 6.27 7.22 8.29
C PHE A 60 7.39 7.11 9.33
N GLY A 61 7.21 6.19 10.27
CA GLY A 61 8.16 5.98 11.36
C GLY A 61 8.17 7.11 12.39
N HIS A 62 7.28 8.11 12.33
CA HIS A 62 7.17 9.15 13.35
C HIS A 62 6.62 8.60 14.67
N GLY A 63 7.13 9.10 15.80
CA GLY A 63 6.59 8.82 17.11
C GLY A 63 7.42 9.46 18.21
N LEU A 64 6.75 10.18 19.10
CA LEU A 64 7.37 10.92 20.20
C LEU A 64 7.61 10.02 21.43
N SER A 65 8.46 10.49 22.32
CA SER A 65 8.78 9.89 23.60
C SER A 65 8.73 10.95 24.71
N TYR A 66 8.59 10.53 25.96
CA TYR A 66 8.79 11.39 27.13
C TYR A 66 10.27 11.62 27.46
N THR A 67 11.18 10.95 26.75
CA THR A 67 12.63 11.19 26.83
C THR A 67 13.20 11.55 25.46
N GLN A 68 14.48 11.90 25.42
CA GLN A 68 15.22 12.25 24.22
C GLN A 68 16.34 11.24 24.00
N PHE A 69 16.64 10.99 22.73
CA PHE A 69 17.71 10.09 22.32
C PHE A 69 18.67 10.80 21.39
N ASP A 70 19.95 10.57 21.59
CA ASP A 70 21.02 11.06 20.73
C ASP A 70 21.67 9.91 19.95
N TYR A 71 22.08 10.22 18.72
CA TYR A 71 22.56 9.26 17.73
C TYR A 71 23.96 9.71 17.30
N GLU A 72 24.97 8.87 17.55
CA GLU A 72 26.36 9.23 17.27
C GLU A 72 27.14 8.06 16.65
N ALA A 73 28.34 8.37 16.16
CA ALA A 73 29.36 7.39 15.77
C ALA A 73 28.87 6.31 14.78
N LEU A 74 28.17 6.72 13.71
CA LEU A 74 27.81 5.81 12.60
C LEU A 74 29.09 5.20 11.99
N ALA A 75 29.10 3.88 11.90
CA ALA A 75 30.17 3.10 11.32
C ALA A 75 29.62 1.97 10.45
N LEU A 76 30.33 1.68 9.36
CA LEU A 76 30.06 0.56 8.46
C LEU A 76 31.21 -0.44 8.61
N SER A 77 30.92 -1.75 8.64
CA SER A 77 31.97 -2.79 8.70
C SER A 77 32.93 -2.70 7.51
N HIS A 78 32.43 -2.27 6.35
CA HIS A 78 33.20 -2.03 5.14
C HIS A 78 32.72 -0.75 4.44
N LYS A 79 33.59 -0.12 3.65
CA LYS A 79 33.25 1.07 2.84
C LYS A 79 32.66 0.73 1.48
N SER A 80 32.69 -0.56 1.12
CA SER A 80 32.15 -1.10 -0.10
C SER A 80 31.31 -2.34 0.18
N PHE A 81 30.28 -2.55 -0.63
CA PHE A 81 29.41 -3.72 -0.58
C PHE A 81 29.48 -4.46 -1.91
N GLU A 82 29.75 -5.76 -1.83
CA GLU A 82 29.71 -6.68 -2.97
C GLU A 82 28.51 -7.61 -2.82
N GLN A 83 27.88 -7.97 -3.93
CA GLN A 83 26.79 -8.94 -3.91
C GLN A 83 27.23 -10.28 -3.28
N GLY A 84 26.42 -10.81 -2.38
CA GLY A 84 26.70 -12.00 -1.57
C GLY A 84 27.44 -11.70 -0.25
N SER A 85 27.76 -10.44 0.04
CA SER A 85 28.38 -10.01 1.28
C SER A 85 27.37 -9.55 2.34
N GLU A 86 27.85 -9.32 3.55
CA GLU A 86 27.09 -8.77 4.66
C GLU A 86 27.67 -7.40 5.03
N LEU A 87 26.81 -6.42 5.28
CA LEU A 87 27.20 -5.13 5.84
C LEU A 87 26.61 -4.98 7.25
N LEU A 88 27.49 -4.72 8.22
CA LEU A 88 27.08 -4.33 9.56
C LEU A 88 27.14 -2.81 9.67
N VAL A 89 26.02 -2.23 10.09
CA VAL A 89 25.87 -0.79 10.34
C VAL A 89 25.71 -0.58 11.83
N SER A 90 26.69 0.05 12.45
CA SER A 90 26.74 0.27 13.89
C SER A 90 26.63 1.75 14.23
N LEU A 91 25.96 2.07 15.32
CA LEU A 91 25.89 3.42 15.88
C LEU A 91 25.80 3.37 17.41
N LYS A 92 26.11 4.50 18.05
CA LYS A 92 25.85 4.72 19.47
C LYS A 92 24.50 5.41 19.64
N LEU A 93 23.70 4.86 20.54
CA LEU A 93 22.41 5.42 20.92
C LEU A 93 22.41 5.73 22.42
N THR A 94 22.17 6.98 22.78
CA THR A 94 22.18 7.45 24.17
C THR A 94 20.80 8.00 24.54
N ASN A 95 20.25 7.60 25.69
CA ASN A 95 19.09 8.28 26.26
C ASN A 95 19.56 9.51 27.05
N THR A 96 19.36 10.70 26.51
CA THR A 96 19.84 11.96 27.09
C THR A 96 18.83 12.64 28.01
N GLY A 97 17.61 12.11 28.11
CA GLY A 97 16.59 12.67 29.00
C GLY A 97 16.60 12.06 30.41
N SER A 98 15.56 12.36 31.18
CA SER A 98 15.47 12.06 32.62
C SER A 98 14.62 10.83 32.96
N VAL A 99 13.98 10.20 31.97
CA VAL A 99 13.13 9.02 32.17
C VAL A 99 13.54 7.86 31.26
N PRO A 100 13.34 6.59 31.69
CA PRO A 100 13.58 5.44 30.83
C PRO A 100 12.70 5.51 29.57
N GLY A 101 13.20 5.01 28.46
CA GLY A 101 12.46 4.99 27.20
C GLY A 101 13.02 4.00 26.20
N ALA A 102 12.18 3.61 25.25
CA ALA A 102 12.61 2.81 24.11
C ALA A 102 12.57 3.63 22.82
N GLU A 103 13.66 3.57 22.05
CA GLU A 103 13.77 4.20 20.74
C GLU A 103 13.80 3.14 19.64
N VAL A 104 13.26 3.48 18.48
CA VAL A 104 13.33 2.65 17.27
C VAL A 104 14.28 3.33 16.28
N VAL A 105 15.50 2.80 16.20
CA VAL A 105 16.48 3.19 15.18
C VAL A 105 16.01 2.65 13.85
N GLN A 106 15.87 3.51 12.84
CA GLN A 106 15.43 3.17 11.49
C GLN A 106 16.58 3.41 10.51
N LEU A 107 16.87 2.43 9.67
CA LEU A 107 17.90 2.49 8.64
C LEU A 107 17.25 2.44 7.26
N TYR A 108 17.51 3.49 6.49
CA TYR A 108 17.10 3.66 5.12
C TYR A 108 18.31 3.58 4.17
N VAL A 109 18.09 3.04 2.98
CA VAL A 109 19.07 3.05 1.89
C VAL A 109 18.46 3.80 0.71
N GLY A 110 19.24 4.68 0.09
CA GLY A 110 18.82 5.46 -1.08
C GLY A 110 20.00 5.78 -2.00
N SER A 111 19.73 5.95 -3.29
CA SER A 111 20.73 6.43 -4.27
C SER A 111 20.36 7.84 -4.72
N ARG A 112 21.36 8.71 -4.85
CA ARG A 112 21.16 10.06 -5.43
C ARG A 112 21.11 10.06 -6.96
N LYS A 113 21.60 8.99 -7.59
CA LYS A 113 21.69 8.84 -9.05
C LYS A 113 21.32 7.41 -9.44
N PRO A 114 20.09 6.95 -9.14
CA PRO A 114 19.68 5.61 -9.49
C PRO A 114 19.63 5.46 -11.02
N THR A 115 20.04 4.31 -11.54
CA THR A 115 19.86 4.00 -12.97
C THR A 115 18.60 3.20 -13.25
N LEU A 116 18.04 2.56 -12.22
CA LEU A 116 16.75 1.89 -12.23
C LEU A 116 15.69 2.70 -11.48
N HIS A 117 14.43 2.50 -11.87
CA HIS A 117 13.28 3.10 -11.21
C HIS A 117 13.23 2.73 -9.72
N SER A 118 13.36 3.72 -8.84
CA SER A 118 13.44 3.52 -7.40
C SER A 118 12.99 4.76 -6.62
N PRO A 119 12.50 4.61 -5.38
CA PRO A 119 12.21 5.73 -4.51
C PRO A 119 13.52 6.39 -4.00
N PRO A 120 13.47 7.64 -3.50
CA PRO A 120 14.64 8.32 -2.96
C PRO A 120 15.32 7.55 -1.82
N GLN A 121 14.52 6.82 -1.04
CA GLN A 121 14.98 5.93 0.01
C GLN A 121 13.98 4.81 0.28
N ALA A 122 14.47 3.71 0.86
CA ALA A 122 13.64 2.62 1.38
C ALA A 122 14.16 2.15 2.75
N LEU A 123 13.25 1.94 3.71
CA LEU A 123 13.57 1.31 4.98
C LEU A 123 14.10 -0.11 4.73
N ARG A 124 15.30 -0.42 5.23
CA ARG A 124 15.95 -1.73 5.06
C ARG A 124 16.16 -2.48 6.37
N ALA A 125 16.29 -1.77 7.50
CA ALA A 125 16.40 -2.39 8.81
C ALA A 125 15.89 -1.45 9.91
N PHE A 126 15.53 -2.01 11.05
CA PHE A 126 15.25 -1.24 12.26
C PHE A 126 15.55 -2.06 13.52
N ALA A 127 15.83 -1.39 14.63
CA ALA A 127 16.01 -2.00 15.94
C ALA A 127 15.34 -1.17 17.02
N LYS A 128 14.65 -1.83 17.95
CA LYS A 128 14.06 -1.19 19.12
C LYS A 128 14.93 -1.44 20.35
N VAL A 129 15.35 -0.37 21.02
CA VAL A 129 16.31 -0.42 22.12
C VAL A 129 15.75 0.33 23.32
N MET A 130 15.65 -0.34 24.47
CA MET A 130 15.28 0.26 25.75
C MET A 130 16.54 0.77 26.46
N LEU A 131 16.50 2.01 26.95
CA LEU A 131 17.62 2.67 27.63
C LEU A 131 17.15 3.38 28.91
N GLN A 132 17.93 3.25 29.98
CA GLN A 132 17.81 4.07 31.18
C GLN A 132 18.33 5.50 30.92
N PRO A 133 17.94 6.51 31.72
CA PRO A 133 18.53 7.85 31.64
C PRO A 133 20.06 7.83 31.68
N GLY A 134 20.71 8.49 30.73
CA GLY A 134 22.16 8.54 30.58
C GLY A 134 22.81 7.26 30.04
N GLU A 135 22.04 6.20 29.78
CA GLU A 135 22.58 4.96 29.22
C GLU A 135 22.88 5.11 27.73
N THR A 136 24.08 4.67 27.32
CA THR A 136 24.49 4.51 25.92
C THR A 136 24.59 3.03 25.57
N ARG A 137 24.08 2.63 24.41
CA ARG A 137 24.30 1.30 23.82
C ARG A 137 24.78 1.39 22.38
N ASP A 138 25.62 0.45 21.99
CA ASP A 138 25.92 0.18 20.59
C ASP A 138 24.75 -0.58 19.95
N VAL A 139 24.26 -0.09 18.83
CA VAL A 139 23.18 -0.70 18.03
C VAL A 139 23.78 -1.14 16.71
N THR A 140 23.65 -2.43 16.39
CA THR A 140 24.12 -3.00 15.13
C THR A 140 22.93 -3.49 14.30
N LEU A 141 22.85 -3.00 13.07
CA LEU A 141 21.87 -3.40 12.07
C LEU A 141 22.59 -4.14 10.94
N ARG A 142 22.01 -5.26 10.52
CA ARG A 142 22.56 -6.10 9.45
C ARG A 142 21.84 -5.85 8.14
N LEU A 143 22.61 -5.66 7.07
CA LEU A 143 22.13 -5.57 5.70
C LEU A 143 22.75 -6.68 4.85
N ASP A 144 21.94 -7.26 3.99
CA ASP A 144 22.34 -8.23 2.96
C ASP A 144 21.97 -7.70 1.57
N ASP A 145 22.12 -8.54 0.54
CA ASP A 145 21.79 -8.21 -0.85
C ASP A 145 20.41 -7.55 -1.02
N THR A 146 19.41 -7.97 -0.25
CA THR A 146 18.03 -7.47 -0.39
C THR A 146 17.90 -6.00 -0.01
N ALA A 147 18.82 -5.49 0.83
CA ALA A 147 18.88 -4.09 1.22
C ALA A 147 19.30 -3.17 0.06
N PHE A 148 20.04 -3.71 -0.91
CA PHE A 148 20.58 -2.97 -2.05
C PHE A 148 19.92 -3.36 -3.38
N ALA A 149 19.16 -4.46 -3.39
CA ALA A 149 18.49 -4.96 -4.57
C ALA A 149 17.37 -4.03 -5.07
N LEU A 150 17.37 -3.83 -6.38
CA LEU A 150 16.30 -3.21 -7.17
C LEU A 150 15.80 -4.22 -8.22
N PHE A 151 14.52 -4.18 -8.55
CA PHE A 151 13.96 -5.08 -9.56
C PHE A 151 14.21 -4.51 -10.96
N ASP A 152 15.03 -5.20 -11.75
CA ASP A 152 15.34 -4.85 -13.12
C ASP A 152 14.28 -5.46 -14.05
N ILE A 153 13.36 -4.63 -14.55
CA ILE A 153 12.25 -5.07 -15.42
C ILE A 153 12.78 -5.68 -16.73
N GLY A 154 13.83 -5.12 -17.32
CA GLY A 154 14.39 -5.61 -18.59
C GLY A 154 15.00 -7.00 -18.44
N ARG A 155 15.44 -7.38 -17.22
CA ARG A 155 15.90 -8.73 -16.91
C ARG A 155 14.86 -9.64 -16.27
N GLY A 156 13.83 -9.07 -15.65
CA GLY A 156 12.88 -9.81 -14.83
C GLY A 156 13.50 -10.41 -13.56
N THR A 157 14.53 -9.76 -12.98
CA THR A 157 15.21 -10.24 -11.77
C THR A 157 15.69 -9.10 -10.88
N TRP A 158 16.02 -9.43 -9.63
CA TRP A 158 16.64 -8.50 -8.67
C TRP A 158 18.13 -8.33 -8.98
N VAL A 159 18.60 -7.09 -8.97
CA VAL A 159 20.01 -6.73 -9.20
C VAL A 159 20.48 -5.70 -8.17
N VAL A 160 21.77 -5.72 -7.83
CA VAL A 160 22.42 -4.64 -7.09
C VAL A 160 23.10 -3.73 -8.12
N GLU A 161 22.76 -2.44 -8.10
CA GLU A 161 23.39 -1.47 -9.00
C GLU A 161 24.79 -1.12 -8.50
N PRO A 162 25.83 -1.13 -9.35
CA PRO A 162 27.12 -0.57 -8.98
C PRO A 162 27.02 0.96 -8.91
N GLY A 163 27.61 1.57 -7.88
CA GLY A 163 27.55 3.01 -7.69
C GLY A 163 27.69 3.45 -6.24
N GLU A 164 27.19 4.65 -5.93
CA GLU A 164 27.15 5.17 -4.57
C GLU A 164 25.72 5.15 -4.05
N VAL A 165 25.56 4.63 -2.83
CA VAL A 165 24.32 4.69 -2.06
C VAL A 165 24.58 5.38 -0.72
N GLU A 166 23.55 5.99 -0.16
CA GLU A 166 23.56 6.56 1.18
C GLU A 166 22.90 5.60 2.17
N ILE A 167 23.64 5.27 3.23
CA ILE A 167 23.11 4.66 4.46
C ILE A 167 22.63 5.80 5.34
N ARG A 168 21.33 5.85 5.62
CA ARG A 168 20.67 6.94 6.36
C ARG A 168 20.03 6.37 7.61
N VAL A 169 20.44 6.83 8.78
CA VAL A 169 19.91 6.38 10.07
C VAL A 169 19.16 7.52 10.75
N GLY A 170 17.94 7.22 11.21
CA GLY A 170 17.04 8.21 11.77
C GLY A 170 16.06 7.66 12.80
N ALA A 171 15.29 8.58 13.37
CA ALA A 171 14.18 8.28 14.28
C ALA A 171 12.80 8.24 13.59
N SER A 172 12.74 8.67 12.31
CA SER A 172 11.61 8.55 11.38
C SER A 172 12.12 8.69 9.93
N SER A 173 11.28 8.51 8.90
CA SER A 173 11.70 8.71 7.50
C SER A 173 12.16 10.14 7.19
N ARG A 174 11.73 11.12 8.01
CA ARG A 174 12.07 12.55 7.87
C ARG A 174 12.85 13.14 9.04
N ASP A 175 13.30 12.31 9.98
CA ASP A 175 14.22 12.68 11.06
C ASP A 175 15.49 11.82 10.90
N ILE A 176 16.24 12.12 9.84
CA ILE A 176 17.52 11.47 9.53
C ILE A 176 18.64 12.22 10.26
N ARG A 177 19.39 11.51 11.10
CA ARG A 177 20.37 12.09 12.01
C ARG A 177 21.80 11.78 11.63
N LEU A 178 22.03 10.58 11.09
CA LEU A 178 23.34 10.13 10.64
C LEU A 178 23.24 9.66 9.19
N THR A 179 24.24 9.97 8.38
CA THR A 179 24.34 9.51 6.99
C THR A 179 25.78 9.13 6.66
N GLN A 180 25.96 8.07 5.88
CA GLN A 180 27.26 7.67 5.37
C GLN A 180 27.13 7.10 3.95
N THR A 181 28.08 7.45 3.08
CA THR A 181 28.15 6.91 1.72
C THR A 181 28.80 5.53 1.72
N LEU A 182 28.26 4.63 0.90
CA LEU A 182 28.75 3.28 0.64
C LEU A 182 28.87 3.07 -0.87
N SER A 183 29.99 2.52 -1.32
CA SER A 183 30.15 2.11 -2.72
C SER A 183 29.62 0.68 -2.93
N THR A 184 28.68 0.48 -3.84
CA THR A 184 28.18 -0.83 -4.23
C THR A 184 28.90 -1.32 -5.49
N TYR A 185 29.23 -2.61 -5.51
CA TYR A 185 29.84 -3.28 -6.65
C TYR A 185 29.02 -4.52 -7.01
N SER A 186 28.84 -4.72 -8.30
CA SER A 186 28.11 -5.85 -8.86
C SER A 186 28.74 -6.26 -10.18
N SER A 187 28.81 -7.57 -10.43
CA SER A 187 29.21 -8.10 -11.74
C SER A 187 28.13 -7.91 -12.80
N GLN A 188 26.91 -7.56 -12.39
CA GLN A 188 25.77 -7.31 -13.26
C GLN A 188 25.54 -5.81 -13.39
N HIS A 189 25.63 -5.28 -14.61
CA HIS A 189 25.25 -3.90 -14.92
C HIS A 189 23.75 -3.82 -15.16
N PRO A 190 22.99 -2.90 -14.55
CA PRO A 190 21.54 -2.73 -14.79
C PRO A 190 21.17 -2.67 -16.28
N SER A 191 20.01 -3.22 -16.63
CA SER A 191 19.55 -3.19 -18.02
C SER A 191 19.06 -1.79 -18.35
N LYS A 192 18.98 -1.49 -19.65
CA LYS A 192 18.27 -0.29 -20.07
C LYS A 192 16.78 -0.47 -19.80
N PRO A 193 16.04 0.59 -19.44
CA PRO A 193 14.60 0.52 -19.32
C PRO A 193 13.97 -0.06 -20.60
N PRO A 194 12.85 -0.81 -20.50
CA PRO A 194 12.23 -1.47 -21.64
C PRO A 194 11.84 -0.53 -22.80
N ASN A 195 11.67 0.76 -22.52
CA ASN A 195 11.55 1.82 -23.51
C ASN A 195 12.27 3.10 -23.01
N ASP A 196 12.64 3.98 -23.93
CA ASP A 196 13.35 5.24 -23.60
C ASP A 196 12.48 6.24 -22.81
N SER A 197 11.18 6.00 -22.68
CA SER A 197 10.22 6.84 -21.97
C SER A 197 9.85 6.34 -20.57
N ALA A 198 10.39 5.21 -20.13
CA ALA A 198 10.11 4.64 -18.81
C ALA A 198 10.78 5.52 -17.75
N PRO A 199 10.05 5.93 -16.70
CA PRO A 199 10.58 6.86 -15.72
C PRO A 199 11.74 6.22 -14.95
N ILE A 200 12.85 6.95 -14.83
CA ILE A 200 13.91 6.66 -13.86
C ILE A 200 13.70 7.61 -12.69
N GLY A 201 13.34 7.07 -11.52
CA GLY A 201 13.01 7.88 -10.34
C GLY A 201 11.63 8.54 -10.41
N PHE A 202 11.49 9.65 -9.69
CA PHE A 202 10.24 10.39 -9.52
C PHE A 202 10.20 11.63 -10.40
N ASP A 203 9.07 11.85 -11.08
CA ASP A 203 8.75 13.05 -11.85
C ASP A 203 7.35 13.51 -11.44
N ASP A 204 7.24 14.67 -10.79
CA ASP A 204 5.98 15.16 -10.21
C ASP A 204 4.93 15.52 -11.26
N GLN A 205 5.35 15.91 -12.46
CA GLN A 205 4.45 16.33 -13.54
C GLN A 205 3.87 15.14 -14.30
N LEU A 206 4.63 14.04 -14.35
CA LEU A 206 4.30 12.89 -15.18
C LEU A 206 3.78 11.70 -14.39
N ILE A 207 3.99 11.64 -13.08
CA ILE A 207 3.56 10.51 -12.28
C ILE A 207 2.03 10.35 -12.32
N GLY A 208 1.58 9.10 -12.53
CA GLY A 208 0.17 8.79 -12.68
C GLY A 208 -0.44 9.05 -14.07
N SER A 209 0.29 9.72 -14.97
CA SER A 209 -0.19 10.01 -16.33
C SER A 209 -0.28 8.76 -17.22
N ASP A 210 -1.14 8.80 -18.24
CA ASP A 210 -1.29 7.70 -19.19
C ASP A 210 0.02 7.32 -19.91
N PRO A 211 0.85 8.27 -20.40
CA PRO A 211 2.11 7.94 -21.05
C PRO A 211 3.09 7.22 -20.13
N VAL A 212 3.26 7.70 -18.90
CA VAL A 212 4.16 7.06 -17.92
C VAL A 212 3.66 5.69 -17.51
N PHE A 213 2.35 5.56 -17.24
CA PHE A 213 1.77 4.29 -16.84
C PHE A 213 1.86 3.25 -17.96
N SER A 214 1.56 3.64 -19.21
CA SER A 214 1.70 2.75 -20.37
C SER A 214 3.16 2.39 -20.64
N ALA A 215 4.10 3.33 -20.45
CA ALA A 215 5.52 3.06 -20.59
C ALA A 215 6.00 2.03 -19.55
N GLY A 216 5.60 2.18 -18.28
CA GLY A 216 5.89 1.22 -17.22
C GLY A 216 5.26 -0.16 -17.44
N LEU A 217 4.06 -0.22 -18.03
CA LEU A 217 3.40 -1.48 -18.41
C LEU A 217 4.08 -2.19 -19.59
N GLY A 218 4.85 -1.48 -20.41
CA GLY A 218 5.39 -1.98 -21.67
C GLY A 218 4.32 -2.28 -22.74
N LYS A 219 3.09 -1.82 -22.55
CA LYS A 219 1.94 -2.01 -23.44
C LYS A 219 0.89 -0.92 -23.23
N PRO A 220 -0.09 -0.75 -24.15
CA PRO A 220 -1.20 0.17 -23.95
C PRO A 220 -1.97 -0.14 -22.65
N ILE A 221 -2.55 0.89 -22.05
CA ILE A 221 -3.40 0.75 -20.86
C ILE A 221 -4.57 -0.17 -21.21
N PRO A 222 -4.76 -1.29 -20.50
CA PRO A 222 -5.89 -2.17 -20.76
C PRO A 222 -7.21 -1.42 -20.59
N PRO A 223 -8.21 -1.65 -21.45
CA PRO A 223 -9.53 -1.11 -21.20
C PRO A 223 -10.09 -1.65 -19.87
N PRO A 224 -11.05 -0.94 -19.25
CA PRO A 224 -11.76 -1.41 -18.07
C PRO A 224 -12.30 -2.83 -18.27
N GLU A 225 -12.11 -3.69 -17.27
CA GLU A 225 -12.68 -5.03 -17.30
C GLU A 225 -14.20 -4.96 -17.25
N SER A 226 -14.86 -5.79 -18.06
CA SER A 226 -16.32 -5.87 -18.06
C SER A 226 -16.84 -6.44 -16.75
N SER A 227 -17.91 -5.86 -16.22
CA SER A 227 -18.66 -6.42 -15.09
C SER A 227 -19.34 -7.75 -15.43
N ARG A 228 -19.36 -8.13 -16.71
CA ARG A 228 -19.95 -9.37 -17.20
C ARG A 228 -18.90 -10.45 -17.51
N PRO A 229 -19.22 -11.72 -17.26
CA PRO A 229 -20.47 -12.20 -16.68
C PRO A 229 -20.57 -11.89 -15.17
N PHE A 230 -21.78 -11.56 -14.72
CA PHE A 230 -22.09 -11.45 -13.30
C PHE A 230 -22.02 -12.83 -12.65
N HIS A 231 -21.50 -12.88 -11.43
CA HIS A 231 -21.38 -14.09 -10.62
C HIS A 231 -21.79 -13.83 -9.16
N SER A 232 -21.74 -14.84 -8.30
CA SER A 232 -22.19 -14.74 -6.90
C SER A 232 -21.43 -13.71 -6.07
N ASN A 233 -20.17 -13.40 -6.43
CA ASN A 233 -19.36 -12.35 -5.80
C ASN A 233 -19.51 -10.99 -6.47
N SER A 234 -20.35 -10.85 -7.50
CA SER A 234 -20.60 -9.55 -8.11
C SER A 234 -21.32 -8.64 -7.13
N SER A 235 -21.12 -7.33 -7.23
CA SER A 235 -21.78 -6.37 -6.34
C SER A 235 -23.18 -5.99 -6.84
N LEU A 236 -23.97 -5.35 -5.97
CA LEU A 236 -25.24 -4.74 -6.39
C LEU A 236 -25.04 -3.56 -7.34
N ASN A 237 -23.94 -2.82 -7.18
CA ASN A 237 -23.53 -1.75 -8.10
C ASN A 237 -23.19 -2.29 -9.49
N GLU A 238 -22.49 -3.43 -9.59
CA GLU A 238 -22.16 -4.05 -10.89
C GLU A 238 -23.42 -4.43 -11.68
N ILE A 239 -24.42 -5.06 -11.05
CA ILE A 239 -25.64 -5.45 -11.78
C ILE A 239 -26.53 -4.26 -12.15
N ALA A 240 -26.36 -3.11 -11.48
CA ALA A 240 -27.13 -1.90 -11.75
C ALA A 240 -26.83 -1.25 -13.10
N GLU A 241 -25.79 -1.70 -13.80
CA GLU A 241 -25.56 -1.41 -15.23
C GLU A 241 -26.72 -1.92 -16.12
N THR A 242 -27.54 -2.84 -15.62
CA THR A 242 -28.73 -3.35 -16.33
C THR A 242 -30.01 -2.75 -15.77
N TRP A 243 -31.04 -2.58 -16.60
CA TRP A 243 -32.34 -2.10 -16.13
C TRP A 243 -32.93 -2.96 -15.00
N LEU A 244 -32.88 -4.29 -15.15
CA LEU A 244 -33.37 -5.22 -14.14
C LEU A 244 -32.53 -5.17 -12.86
N GLY A 245 -31.20 -5.19 -12.98
CA GLY A 245 -30.31 -5.13 -11.84
C GLY A 245 -30.40 -3.79 -11.10
N ASN A 246 -30.64 -2.68 -11.79
CA ASN A 246 -30.85 -1.38 -11.15
C ASN A 246 -32.14 -1.36 -10.30
N LYS A 247 -33.21 -2.01 -10.77
CA LYS A 247 -34.43 -2.21 -9.97
C LYS A 247 -34.18 -3.10 -8.75
N ILE A 248 -33.36 -4.14 -8.88
CA ILE A 248 -32.97 -5.01 -7.76
C ILE A 248 -32.14 -4.23 -6.75
N ARG A 249 -31.08 -3.55 -7.17
CA ARG A 249 -30.25 -2.67 -6.33
C ARG A 249 -31.12 -1.70 -5.53
N SER A 250 -31.98 -0.95 -6.21
CA SER A 250 -32.82 0.06 -5.56
C SER A 250 -33.69 -0.53 -4.45
N ARG A 251 -34.30 -1.70 -4.68
CA ARG A 251 -35.11 -2.37 -3.65
C ARG A 251 -34.26 -2.90 -2.49
N VAL A 252 -33.13 -3.54 -2.78
CA VAL A 252 -32.27 -4.12 -1.73
C VAL A 252 -31.65 -3.03 -0.87
N VAL A 253 -31.16 -1.93 -1.47
CA VAL A 253 -30.64 -0.77 -0.74
C VAL A 253 -31.71 -0.15 0.15
N THR A 254 -32.92 0.05 -0.36
CA THR A 254 -34.05 0.59 0.43
C THR A 254 -34.36 -0.30 1.64
N GLN A 255 -34.54 -1.61 1.40
CA GLN A 255 -34.83 -2.57 2.46
C GLN A 255 -33.70 -2.65 3.50
N PHE A 256 -32.45 -2.57 3.08
CA PHE A 256 -31.29 -2.59 3.97
C PHE A 256 -31.26 -1.35 4.87
N LYS A 257 -31.50 -0.16 4.32
CA LYS A 257 -31.59 1.09 5.09
C LYS A 257 -32.74 1.06 6.10
N ASP A 258 -33.89 0.53 5.72
CA ASP A 258 -35.05 0.37 6.61
C ASP A 258 -34.74 -0.58 7.77
N GLN A 259 -34.10 -1.73 7.48
CA GLN A 259 -33.70 -2.69 8.51
C GLN A 259 -32.66 -2.13 9.51
N MET A 260 -31.78 -1.26 9.03
CA MET A 260 -30.74 -0.64 9.86
C MET A 260 -31.24 0.60 10.61
N GLY A 261 -32.52 0.99 10.44
CA GLY A 261 -33.10 2.15 11.13
C GLY A 261 -32.52 3.49 10.70
N VAL A 262 -32.00 3.57 9.47
CA VAL A 262 -31.26 4.74 8.96
C VAL A 262 -32.17 5.70 8.17
N ALA A 263 -33.46 5.36 8.06
CA ALA A 263 -34.48 6.19 7.42
C ALA A 263 -34.67 7.50 8.22
N GLY A 264 -33.87 8.52 7.89
CA GLY A 264 -33.85 9.82 8.60
C GLY A 264 -32.51 10.20 9.21
N ALA A 265 -31.46 9.38 9.04
CA ALA A 265 -30.10 9.78 9.41
C ALA A 265 -29.61 10.94 8.54
N ASP A 266 -28.49 11.56 8.92
CA ASP A 266 -27.86 12.59 8.10
C ASP A 266 -27.43 12.04 6.71
N GLU A 267 -27.09 12.95 5.80
CA GLU A 267 -26.71 12.60 4.43
C GLU A 267 -25.47 11.69 4.39
N THR A 268 -24.52 11.91 5.30
CA THR A 268 -23.27 11.14 5.38
C THR A 268 -23.53 9.68 5.77
N ILE A 269 -24.31 9.45 6.82
CA ILE A 269 -24.70 8.11 7.25
C ILE A 269 -25.54 7.44 6.16
N ASN A 270 -26.48 8.16 5.55
CA ASN A 270 -27.28 7.62 4.43
C ASN A 270 -26.40 7.15 3.26
N LYS A 271 -25.43 7.95 2.86
CA LYS A 271 -24.50 7.62 1.78
C LYS A 271 -23.61 6.44 2.16
N MET A 272 -23.13 6.38 3.40
CA MET A 272 -22.34 5.25 3.91
C MET A 272 -23.12 3.93 3.79
N PHE A 273 -24.37 3.89 4.24
CA PHE A 273 -25.18 2.67 4.15
C PHE A 273 -25.56 2.30 2.71
N GLU A 274 -25.75 3.30 1.84
CA GLU A 274 -25.95 3.06 0.41
C GLU A 274 -24.70 2.43 -0.24
N GLU A 275 -23.50 2.93 0.07
CA GLU A 275 -22.25 2.36 -0.44
C GLU A 275 -21.98 0.96 0.11
N VAL A 276 -22.26 0.71 1.40
CA VAL A 276 -22.15 -0.62 2.01
C VAL A 276 -23.07 -1.61 1.32
N ALA A 277 -24.34 -1.24 1.10
CA ALA A 277 -25.28 -2.08 0.40
C ALA A 277 -24.87 -2.28 -1.07
N GLY A 278 -24.52 -1.20 -1.78
CA GLY A 278 -24.14 -1.24 -3.18
C GLY A 278 -22.94 -2.14 -3.47
N ASN A 279 -21.94 -2.16 -2.59
CA ASN A 279 -20.73 -2.98 -2.73
C ASN A 279 -20.88 -4.39 -2.12
N MET A 280 -22.04 -4.73 -1.57
CA MET A 280 -22.30 -6.07 -1.05
C MET A 280 -22.36 -7.11 -2.19
N PRO A 281 -21.73 -8.29 -2.04
CA PRO A 281 -21.80 -9.34 -3.06
C PRO A 281 -23.21 -9.94 -3.13
N LEU A 282 -23.67 -10.31 -4.34
CA LEU A 282 -25.03 -10.84 -4.57
C LEU A 282 -25.37 -12.07 -3.71
N ARG A 283 -24.39 -12.91 -3.39
CA ARG A 283 -24.58 -14.05 -2.47
C ARG A 283 -25.05 -13.64 -1.09
N ALA A 284 -24.72 -12.43 -0.63
CA ALA A 284 -25.15 -11.94 0.66
C ALA A 284 -26.67 -11.66 0.71
N MET A 285 -27.32 -11.37 -0.43
CA MET A 285 -28.78 -11.29 -0.48
C MET A 285 -29.45 -12.58 -0.03
N VAL A 286 -28.85 -13.74 -0.35
CA VAL A 286 -29.34 -15.05 0.09
C VAL A 286 -29.22 -15.17 1.61
N LEU A 287 -28.05 -14.82 2.15
CA LEU A 287 -27.74 -14.91 3.58
C LEU A 287 -28.65 -13.99 4.42
N PHE A 288 -28.90 -12.76 3.95
CA PHE A 288 -29.72 -11.78 4.63
C PHE A 288 -31.22 -11.89 4.34
N SER A 289 -31.63 -12.81 3.46
CA SER A 289 -33.05 -12.99 3.12
C SER A 289 -33.88 -13.64 4.24
N GLY A 290 -33.24 -14.18 5.29
CA GLY A 290 -33.92 -14.97 6.31
C GLY A 290 -34.57 -16.24 5.73
N GLY A 291 -33.91 -16.88 4.76
CA GLY A 291 -34.39 -18.09 4.09
C GLY A 291 -35.40 -17.85 2.95
N LYS A 292 -35.79 -16.59 2.67
CA LYS A 292 -36.72 -16.26 1.57
C LYS A 292 -36.10 -16.40 0.18
N LEU A 293 -34.78 -16.27 0.07
CA LEU A 293 -34.02 -16.48 -1.16
C LEU A 293 -33.11 -17.70 -0.99
N SER A 294 -32.96 -18.48 -2.06
CA SER A 294 -32.04 -19.61 -2.12
C SER A 294 -30.90 -19.35 -3.11
N PHE A 295 -29.78 -20.08 -2.98
CA PHE A 295 -28.70 -20.04 -3.99
C PHE A 295 -29.18 -20.51 -5.38
N LYS A 296 -30.18 -21.39 -5.45
CA LYS A 296 -30.83 -21.77 -6.71
C LYS A 296 -31.50 -20.56 -7.36
N SER A 297 -32.29 -19.80 -6.60
CA SER A 297 -32.93 -18.57 -7.08
C SER A 297 -31.91 -17.52 -7.51
N LEU A 298 -30.79 -17.40 -6.79
CA LEU A 298 -29.68 -16.53 -7.19
C LEU A 298 -29.05 -16.98 -8.53
N ASN A 299 -28.82 -18.28 -8.73
CA ASN A 299 -28.27 -18.78 -9.98
C ASN A 299 -29.21 -18.55 -11.18
N VAL A 300 -30.52 -18.64 -10.98
CA VAL A 300 -31.52 -18.26 -11.99
C VAL A 300 -31.42 -16.77 -12.30
N LEU A 301 -31.37 -15.91 -11.27
CA LEU A 301 -31.22 -14.47 -11.43
C LEU A 301 -29.94 -14.12 -12.20
N LEU A 302 -28.80 -14.73 -11.85
CA LEU A 302 -27.53 -14.55 -12.55
C LEU A 302 -27.62 -14.98 -14.01
N ALA A 303 -28.31 -16.09 -14.32
CA ALA A 303 -28.52 -16.51 -15.71
C ALA A 303 -29.34 -15.49 -16.50
N VAL A 304 -30.40 -14.91 -15.90
CA VAL A 304 -31.21 -13.85 -16.52
C VAL A 304 -30.40 -12.57 -16.72
N LEU A 305 -29.69 -12.09 -15.69
CA LEU A 305 -28.86 -10.88 -15.76
C LEU A 305 -27.74 -10.99 -16.81
N ASN A 306 -27.23 -12.20 -17.04
CA ASN A 306 -26.25 -12.49 -18.08
C ASN A 306 -26.87 -12.80 -19.46
N GLY A 307 -28.19 -12.71 -19.62
CA GLY A 307 -28.87 -12.98 -20.89
C GLY A 307 -28.97 -14.46 -21.30
N ASN A 308 -28.65 -15.39 -20.40
CA ASN A 308 -28.70 -16.83 -20.67
C ASN A 308 -30.06 -17.43 -20.26
N VAL A 309 -31.08 -17.18 -21.09
CA VAL A 309 -32.48 -17.61 -20.83
C VAL A 309 -32.62 -19.14 -20.77
N PHE A 310 -31.91 -19.88 -21.63
CA PHE A 310 -31.93 -21.35 -21.61
C PHE A 310 -31.39 -21.92 -20.30
N ARG A 311 -30.28 -21.37 -19.79
CA ARG A 311 -29.73 -21.77 -18.48
C ARG A 311 -30.69 -21.42 -17.35
N ALA A 312 -31.35 -20.25 -17.40
CA ALA A 312 -32.35 -19.85 -16.41
C ALA A 312 -33.54 -20.83 -16.37
N MET A 313 -34.08 -21.18 -17.54
CA MET A 313 -35.17 -22.17 -17.68
C MET A 313 -34.77 -23.55 -17.16
N ARG A 314 -33.58 -24.04 -17.52
CA ARG A 314 -33.06 -25.32 -17.03
C ARG A 314 -32.94 -25.33 -15.50
N LEU A 315 -32.39 -24.27 -14.92
CA LEU A 315 -32.24 -24.15 -13.47
C LEU A 315 -33.58 -24.10 -12.74
N LEU A 316 -34.63 -23.52 -13.33
CA LEU A 316 -35.97 -23.53 -12.73
C LEU A 316 -36.55 -24.95 -12.64
N VAL A 317 -36.43 -25.73 -13.71
CA VAL A 317 -37.03 -27.07 -13.85
C VAL A 317 -36.24 -28.17 -13.12
N THR A 318 -34.93 -27.97 -12.89
CA THR A 318 -34.10 -28.99 -12.22
C THR A 318 -34.45 -29.05 -10.72
N PRO A 319 -34.80 -30.21 -10.13
CA PRO A 319 -35.05 -30.33 -8.68
C PRO A 319 -33.83 -29.85 -7.88
N ALA A 320 -34.05 -29.19 -6.74
CA ALA A 320 -32.95 -28.86 -5.84
C ALA A 320 -32.35 -30.19 -5.31
N SER A 321 -31.07 -30.45 -5.59
CA SER A 321 -30.38 -31.59 -4.99
C SER A 321 -30.36 -31.40 -3.48
N ARG A 322 -30.92 -32.37 -2.73
CA ARG A 322 -30.74 -32.43 -1.28
C ARG A 322 -29.25 -32.71 -1.01
N SER A 323 -28.56 -31.73 -0.43
CA SER A 323 -27.30 -31.90 0.28
C SER A 323 -27.49 -31.37 1.69
#